data_AF-A0A3L7YLD4-F1
#
_entry.id   AF-A0A3L7YLD4-F1
#
_cell.length_a   1.000
_cell.length_b   1.000
_cell.length_c   1.000
_cell.angle_alpha   90.00
_cell.angle_beta   90.00
_cell.angle_gamma   90.00
#
_symmetry.space_group_name_H-M   'P 1'
#
loop_
_entity.id
_entity.type
_entity.pdbx_description
1 polymer ?
#
loop_
_entity_poly.entity_id
_entity_poly.type
_entity_poly.pdbx_seq_one_letter_code
_entity_poly.pdbx_strand_id
1 'polypeptide(L)'
;MFATLLEPAAFAATFEARLALVQRLGGPYFTSDPEELRQARAAGLQGAYLVVDQEGRDLVAAVRDAVAIQPEIVAIRTDRLSVAQLHNAKEFEELAAALAAAEGVHRMIVAVDSPIAPLSAAEWGRLPAESLVIDPIGDPDAWRAAATLPGDRGLVLGLVPPPGSAAAAEPREVLLWGLRYAASLSGRGGARVGFTERPRPRSADGEGGAVEAAASERSVALLAEILRLTGANEATLRDELDPRSFSPAAGRLEKRRGG
;
A
#
# COMPACT_ATOMS: atom_id res chain seq x y z
N MET A 1 -0.61 -12.55 -0.25
CA MET A 1 -1.29 -11.26 -0.13
C MET A 1 -1.45 -10.92 1.34
N PHE A 2 -1.41 -9.65 1.69
CA PHE A 2 -1.63 -9.16 3.05
C PHE A 2 -2.45 -7.87 3.02
N ALA A 3 -3.09 -7.54 4.14
CA ALA A 3 -3.73 -6.26 4.38
C ALA A 3 -3.05 -5.53 5.54
N THR A 4 -3.04 -4.21 5.53
CA THR A 4 -2.53 -3.42 6.66
C THR A 4 -3.26 -2.07 6.78
N LEU A 5 -2.83 -1.26 7.76
CA LEU A 5 -3.15 0.15 7.86
C LEU A 5 -1.87 0.97 7.66
N LEU A 6 -1.87 1.87 6.70
CA LEU A 6 -0.75 2.78 6.43
C LEU A 6 -0.70 3.93 7.45
N GLU A 7 -1.87 4.34 7.95
CA GLU A 7 -2.04 5.40 8.95
C GLU A 7 -2.90 4.89 10.13
N PRO A 8 -2.41 3.96 10.98
CA PRO A 8 -3.20 3.42 12.10
C PRO A 8 -3.79 4.50 13.01
N ALA A 9 -3.09 5.63 13.17
CA ALA A 9 -3.55 6.78 13.96
C ALA A 9 -4.85 7.41 13.45
N ALA A 10 -5.19 7.24 12.16
CA ALA A 10 -6.46 7.67 11.59
C ALA A 10 -7.66 6.80 12.02
N PHE A 11 -7.41 5.59 12.53
CA PHE A 11 -8.43 4.59 12.86
C PHE A 11 -8.66 4.41 14.36
N ALA A 12 -7.69 4.81 15.19
CA ALA A 12 -7.81 4.68 16.63
C ALA A 12 -6.99 5.75 17.36
N ALA A 13 -7.52 6.23 18.49
CA ALA A 13 -6.87 7.25 19.30
C ALA A 13 -5.72 6.68 20.16
N THR A 14 -5.86 5.45 20.66
CA THR A 14 -4.87 4.82 21.56
C THR A 14 -4.02 3.81 20.81
N PHE A 15 -2.78 3.62 21.27
CA PHE A 15 -1.86 2.64 20.72
C PHE A 15 -2.42 1.21 20.78
N GLU A 16 -3.02 0.80 21.89
CA GLU A 16 -3.56 -0.56 22.05
C GLU A 16 -4.67 -0.85 21.05
N ALA A 17 -5.53 0.14 20.78
CA ALA A 17 -6.58 0.02 19.79
C ALA A 17 -5.99 -0.05 18.37
N ARG A 18 -5.00 0.80 18.03
CA ARG A 18 -4.28 0.74 16.74
C ARG A 18 -3.65 -0.64 16.53
N LEU A 19 -2.95 -1.13 17.54
CA LEU A 19 -2.27 -2.42 17.54
C LEU A 19 -3.25 -3.57 17.28
N ALA A 20 -4.38 -3.58 17.99
CA ALA A 20 -5.42 -4.60 17.82
C ALA A 20 -6.01 -4.60 16.39
N LEU A 21 -6.19 -3.42 15.77
CA LEU A 21 -6.67 -3.32 14.39
C LEU A 21 -5.66 -3.89 13.40
N VAL A 22 -4.37 -3.56 13.53
CA VAL A 22 -3.32 -4.09 12.65
C VAL A 22 -3.15 -5.61 12.84
N GLN A 23 -3.20 -6.11 14.07
CA GLN A 23 -3.15 -7.55 14.36
C GLN A 23 -4.28 -8.34 13.69
N ARG A 24 -5.49 -7.77 13.61
CA ARG A 24 -6.63 -8.38 12.91
C ARG A 24 -6.38 -8.53 11.40
N LEU A 25 -5.63 -7.62 10.80
CA LEU A 25 -5.30 -7.64 9.37
C LEU A 25 -4.04 -8.46 9.06
N GLY A 26 -3.16 -8.64 10.04
CA GLY A 26 -1.93 -9.45 9.91
C GLY A 26 -0.80 -8.77 9.12
N GLY A 27 -0.90 -7.46 8.87
CA GLY A 27 0.12 -6.67 8.19
C GLY A 27 1.14 -6.02 9.12
N PRO A 28 2.13 -5.31 8.57
CA PRO A 28 3.10 -4.56 9.37
C PRO A 28 2.48 -3.31 10.00
N TYR A 29 2.92 -2.95 11.20
CA TYR A 29 2.49 -1.73 11.90
C TYR A 29 3.27 -0.52 11.37
N PHE A 30 2.58 0.37 10.64
CA PHE A 30 3.16 1.62 10.14
C PHE A 30 3.08 2.72 11.18
N THR A 31 4.19 3.43 11.40
CA THR A 31 4.22 4.62 12.26
C THR A 31 5.43 5.49 11.94
N SER A 32 5.36 6.77 12.27
CA SER A 32 6.50 7.69 12.30
C SER A 32 7.02 7.94 13.73
N ASP A 33 6.46 7.23 14.73
CA ASP A 33 6.87 7.31 16.13
C ASP A 33 7.79 6.12 16.49
N PRO A 34 9.07 6.37 16.85
CA PRO A 34 10.01 5.32 17.26
C PRO A 34 9.55 4.50 18.48
N GLU A 35 8.80 5.12 19.40
CA GLU A 35 8.28 4.45 20.60
C GLU A 35 7.17 3.46 20.23
N GLU A 36 6.17 3.90 19.46
CA GLU A 36 5.11 3.02 18.98
C GLU A 36 5.68 1.86 18.17
N LEU A 37 6.68 2.12 17.32
CA LEU A 37 7.32 1.08 16.53
C LEU A 37 7.92 -0.02 17.43
N ARG A 38 8.64 0.38 18.49
CA ARG A 38 9.24 -0.56 19.43
C ARG A 38 8.18 -1.38 20.18
N GLN A 39 7.10 -0.73 20.59
CA GLN A 39 5.99 -1.40 21.28
C GLN A 39 5.27 -2.40 20.36
N ALA A 40 5.03 -2.03 19.09
CA ALA A 40 4.41 -2.93 18.11
C ALA A 40 5.30 -4.16 17.83
N ARG A 41 6.62 -3.96 17.73
CA ARG A 41 7.59 -5.06 17.59
C ARG A 41 7.64 -5.96 18.82
N ALA A 42 7.60 -5.38 20.02
CA ALA A 42 7.51 -6.16 21.26
C ALA A 42 6.21 -6.99 21.35
N ALA A 43 5.13 -6.54 20.70
CA ALA A 43 3.89 -7.28 20.54
C ALA A 43 3.91 -8.31 19.38
N GLY A 44 5.06 -8.51 18.72
CA GLY A 44 5.25 -9.52 17.67
C GLY A 44 4.81 -9.10 16.26
N LEU A 45 4.48 -7.82 16.03
CA LEU A 45 4.23 -7.30 14.69
C LEU A 45 5.53 -6.91 13.99
N GLN A 46 5.53 -7.03 12.66
CA GLN A 46 6.56 -6.42 11.83
C GLN A 46 6.42 -4.89 11.88
N GLY A 47 7.52 -4.17 12.10
CA GLY A 47 7.51 -2.70 12.18
C GLY A 47 7.85 -2.05 10.84
N ALA A 48 7.05 -1.05 10.45
CA ALA A 48 7.33 -0.18 9.31
C ALA A 48 7.46 1.27 9.77
N TYR A 49 8.65 1.84 9.62
CA TYR A 49 8.88 3.25 9.94
C TYR A 49 8.59 4.13 8.73
N LEU A 50 7.67 5.07 8.88
CA LEU A 50 7.21 5.97 7.83
C LEU A 50 8.01 7.29 7.89
N VAL A 51 8.87 7.49 6.90
CA VAL A 51 9.53 8.77 6.62
C VAL A 51 8.65 9.55 5.66
N VAL A 52 8.17 10.71 6.11
CA VAL A 52 7.42 11.64 5.27
C VAL A 52 8.38 12.69 4.71
N ASP A 53 8.62 12.64 3.41
CA ASP A 53 9.49 13.58 2.69
C ASP A 53 8.91 14.99 2.73
N GLN A 54 9.68 16.00 3.13
CA GLN A 54 9.18 17.39 3.21
C GLN A 54 10.16 18.33 2.53
N GLU A 55 9.63 19.35 1.87
CA GLU A 55 10.44 20.37 1.21
C GLU A 55 11.44 20.99 2.21
N GLY A 56 12.70 21.09 1.79
CA GLY A 56 13.78 21.65 2.61
C GLY A 56 14.35 20.73 3.68
N ARG A 57 13.81 19.51 3.88
CA ARG A 57 14.43 18.50 4.75
C ARG A 57 15.38 17.59 3.96
N ASP A 58 16.49 17.23 4.59
CA ASP A 58 17.41 16.24 4.06
C ASP A 58 16.79 14.83 4.20
N LEU A 59 16.26 14.32 3.08
CA LEU A 59 15.62 13.02 3.03
C LEU A 59 16.61 11.88 3.34
N VAL A 60 17.86 12.00 2.93
CA VAL A 60 18.89 10.96 3.18
C VAL A 60 19.20 10.89 4.67
N ALA A 61 19.33 12.03 5.33
CA ALA A 61 19.51 12.09 6.78
C ALA A 61 18.30 11.48 7.52
N ALA A 62 17.08 11.86 7.13
CA ALA A 62 15.85 11.33 7.74
C ALA A 62 15.75 9.80 7.59
N VAL A 63 16.17 9.24 6.45
CA VAL A 63 16.19 7.79 6.25
C VAL A 63 17.28 7.12 7.09
N ARG A 64 18.48 7.72 7.24
CA ARG A 64 19.52 7.18 8.14
C ARG A 64 19.05 7.13 9.59
N ASP A 65 18.36 8.18 10.03
CA ASP A 65 17.77 8.21 11.38
C ASP A 65 16.69 7.13 11.53
N ALA A 66 15.85 6.91 10.51
CA ALA A 66 14.88 5.83 10.51
C ALA A 66 15.53 4.44 10.61
N VAL A 67 16.61 4.20 9.86
CA VAL A 67 17.36 2.94 9.90
C VAL A 67 17.98 2.68 11.27
N ALA A 68 18.44 3.72 11.97
CA ALA A 68 19.01 3.59 13.31
C ALA A 68 18.01 3.05 14.36
N ILE A 69 16.70 3.19 14.10
CA ILE A 69 15.62 2.62 14.91
C ILE A 69 15.46 1.10 14.67
N GLN A 70 16.13 0.57 13.65
CA GLN A 70 16.12 -0.85 13.23
C GLN A 70 14.72 -1.38 12.92
N PRO A 71 13.92 -0.71 12.06
CA PRO A 71 12.67 -1.27 11.58
C PRO A 71 12.93 -2.42 10.59
N GLU A 72 11.93 -3.28 10.40
CA GLU A 72 11.95 -4.25 9.32
C GLU A 72 11.65 -3.62 7.95
N ILE A 73 10.89 -2.51 7.92
CA ILE A 73 10.57 -1.73 6.72
C ILE A 73 10.85 -0.23 6.96
N VAL A 74 11.51 0.42 6.00
CA VAL A 74 11.52 1.88 5.87
C VAL A 74 10.61 2.26 4.70
N ALA A 75 9.54 2.98 4.99
CA ALA A 75 8.59 3.48 4.00
C ALA A 75 8.80 4.99 3.80
N ILE A 76 9.01 5.42 2.55
CA ILE A 76 9.23 6.81 2.20
C ILE A 76 8.00 7.32 1.45
N ARG A 77 7.24 8.20 2.09
CA ARG A 77 6.12 8.92 1.46
C ARG A 77 6.62 10.19 0.78
N THR A 78 6.51 10.23 -0.55
CA THR A 78 7.15 11.24 -1.39
C THR A 78 6.36 11.50 -2.67
N ASP A 79 6.46 12.73 -3.19
CA ASP A 79 5.93 13.18 -4.48
C ASP A 79 7.04 13.34 -5.54
N ARG A 80 8.28 12.96 -5.23
CA ARG A 80 9.44 13.04 -6.13
C ARG A 80 9.33 12.16 -7.38
N LEU A 81 8.42 11.18 -7.37
CA LEU A 81 8.08 10.36 -8.54
C LEU A 81 6.91 10.92 -9.36
N SER A 82 6.40 12.08 -9.02
CA SER A 82 5.25 12.65 -9.71
C SER A 82 5.57 13.03 -11.16
N VAL A 83 4.54 13.07 -12.01
CA VAL A 83 4.64 13.56 -13.39
C VAL A 83 5.25 14.96 -13.43
N ALA A 84 4.94 15.81 -12.44
CA ALA A 84 5.49 17.16 -12.33
C ALA A 84 7.02 17.17 -12.13
N GLN A 85 7.56 16.11 -11.51
CA GLN A 85 8.99 15.96 -11.24
C GLN A 85 9.71 15.05 -12.26
N LEU A 86 9.03 14.59 -13.32
CA LEU A 86 9.59 13.63 -14.30
C LEU A 86 10.93 14.09 -14.90
N HIS A 87 11.12 15.39 -15.12
CA HIS A 87 12.37 15.94 -15.67
C HIS A 87 13.36 16.46 -14.60
N ASN A 88 13.02 16.32 -13.33
CA ASN A 88 13.83 16.80 -12.24
C ASN A 88 14.78 15.70 -11.76
N ALA A 89 15.90 15.56 -12.47
CA ALA A 89 16.91 14.55 -12.18
C ALA A 89 17.39 14.61 -10.72
N LYS A 90 17.45 15.81 -10.13
CA LYS A 90 17.87 15.99 -8.73
C LYS A 90 16.94 15.27 -7.75
N GLU A 91 15.63 15.41 -7.91
CA GLU A 91 14.66 14.74 -7.04
C GLU A 91 14.75 13.22 -7.15
N PHE A 92 14.96 12.72 -8.37
CA PHE A 92 15.17 11.30 -8.61
C PHE A 92 16.45 10.78 -7.95
N GLU A 93 17.59 11.48 -8.09
CA GLU A 93 18.85 11.08 -7.45
C GLU A 93 18.75 11.12 -5.93
N GLU A 94 18.09 12.13 -5.36
CA GLU A 94 17.92 12.24 -3.91
C GLU A 94 17.06 11.11 -3.35
N LEU A 95 15.97 10.73 -4.04
CA LEU A 95 15.19 9.55 -3.68
C LEU A 95 16.02 8.26 -3.79
N ALA A 96 16.79 8.10 -4.88
CA ALA A 96 17.67 6.94 -5.05
C ALA A 96 18.73 6.85 -3.94
N ALA A 97 19.34 7.98 -3.56
CA ALA A 97 20.31 8.06 -2.48
C ALA A 97 19.68 7.76 -1.12
N ALA A 98 18.46 8.24 -0.87
CA ALA A 98 17.72 7.95 0.36
C ALA A 98 17.40 6.46 0.47
N LEU A 99 16.93 5.82 -0.60
CA LEU A 99 16.71 4.36 -0.64
C LEU A 99 18.02 3.59 -0.45
N ALA A 100 19.13 4.05 -1.03
CA ALA A 100 20.44 3.43 -0.81
C ALA A 100 20.89 3.54 0.66
N ALA A 101 20.55 4.62 1.36
CA ALA A 101 20.87 4.79 2.78
C ALA A 101 20.14 3.80 3.70
N ALA A 102 19.09 3.14 3.22
CA ALA A 102 18.37 2.06 3.91
C ALA A 102 18.73 0.66 3.39
N GLU A 103 19.92 0.47 2.82
CA GLU A 103 20.41 -0.84 2.42
C GLU A 103 20.35 -1.86 3.57
N GLY A 104 19.89 -3.08 3.26
CA GLY A 104 19.72 -4.16 4.24
C GLY A 104 18.35 -4.15 4.96
N VAL A 105 17.54 -3.11 4.78
CA VAL A 105 16.15 -3.03 5.26
C VAL A 105 15.20 -3.10 4.06
N HIS A 106 13.97 -3.59 4.25
CA HIS A 106 12.96 -3.53 3.19
C HIS A 106 12.58 -2.07 2.94
N ARG A 107 12.77 -1.58 1.71
CA ARG A 107 12.52 -0.19 1.32
C ARG A 107 11.23 -0.10 0.53
N MET A 108 10.34 0.74 1.00
CA MET A 108 9.03 0.96 0.40
C MET A 108 8.91 2.41 -0.06
N ILE A 109 8.46 2.62 -1.29
CA ILE A 109 8.05 3.94 -1.76
C ILE A 109 6.53 4.04 -1.58
N VAL A 110 6.05 5.12 -0.97
CA VAL A 110 4.64 5.45 -0.83
C VAL A 110 4.35 6.66 -1.73
N ALA A 111 3.79 6.41 -2.91
CA ALA A 111 3.57 7.43 -3.94
C ALA A 111 2.06 7.62 -4.19
N VAL A 112 1.43 8.36 -3.28
CA VAL A 112 -0.03 8.51 -3.19
C VAL A 112 -0.49 9.97 -3.16
N ASP A 113 0.44 10.91 -3.07
CA ASP A 113 0.14 12.35 -2.94
C ASP A 113 -0.01 13.08 -4.28
N SER A 114 0.45 12.46 -5.36
CA SER A 114 0.43 13.06 -6.70
C SER A 114 0.51 11.98 -7.79
N PRO A 115 0.03 12.28 -9.01
CA PRO A 115 0.10 11.34 -10.12
C PRO A 115 1.54 10.94 -10.42
N ILE A 116 1.79 9.64 -10.40
CA ILE A 116 3.12 9.07 -10.60
C ILE A 116 3.48 8.97 -12.08
N ALA A 117 4.72 9.35 -12.40
CA ALA A 117 5.24 9.24 -13.75
C ALA A 117 5.50 7.76 -14.10
N PRO A 118 5.22 7.33 -15.35
CA PRO A 118 5.53 5.98 -15.78
C PRO A 118 7.04 5.84 -15.99
N LEU A 119 7.73 5.29 -14.99
CA LEU A 119 9.17 5.01 -15.07
C LEU A 119 9.45 3.82 -15.99
N SER A 120 10.55 3.89 -16.73
CA SER A 120 11.13 2.78 -17.48
C SER A 120 11.74 1.72 -16.56
N ALA A 121 12.00 0.54 -17.11
CA ALA A 121 12.71 -0.52 -16.38
C ALA A 121 14.11 -0.09 -15.91
N ALA A 122 14.80 0.76 -16.68
CA ALA A 122 16.11 1.30 -16.32
C ALA A 122 16.02 2.27 -15.13
N GLU A 123 15.02 3.14 -15.10
CA GLU A 123 14.75 4.04 -13.98
C GLU A 123 14.37 3.24 -12.73
N TRP A 124 13.48 2.25 -12.85
CA TRP A 124 13.20 1.33 -11.73
C TRP A 124 14.45 0.60 -11.23
N GLY A 125 15.37 0.23 -12.13
CA GLY A 125 16.64 -0.39 -11.77
C GLY A 125 17.56 0.50 -10.92
N ARG A 126 17.38 1.82 -10.98
CA ARG A 126 18.14 2.81 -10.20
C ARG A 126 17.52 3.14 -8.86
N LEU A 127 16.27 2.76 -8.63
CA LEU A 127 15.57 2.92 -7.35
C LEU A 127 15.60 1.59 -6.59
N PRO A 128 16.44 1.42 -5.56
CA PRO A 128 16.54 0.17 -4.83
C PRO A 128 15.38 0.02 -3.83
N ALA A 129 14.13 0.09 -4.29
CA ALA A 129 12.93 -0.08 -3.48
C ALA A 129 12.32 -1.47 -3.69
N GLU A 130 12.18 -2.25 -2.63
CA GLU A 130 11.57 -3.57 -2.66
C GLU A 130 10.07 -3.53 -2.93
N SER A 131 9.38 -2.43 -2.61
CA SER A 131 7.94 -2.31 -2.87
C SER A 131 7.46 -0.88 -3.14
N LEU A 132 6.31 -0.78 -3.80
CA LEU A 132 5.62 0.49 -4.10
C LEU A 132 4.19 0.46 -3.55
N VAL A 133 3.74 1.56 -2.95
CA VAL A 133 2.34 1.81 -2.59
C VAL A 133 1.77 2.87 -3.52
N ILE A 134 0.57 2.61 -4.05
CA ILE A 134 -0.19 3.54 -4.93
C ILE A 134 -1.66 3.62 -4.50
N ASP A 135 -2.36 4.72 -4.82
CA ASP A 135 -3.83 4.82 -4.72
C ASP A 135 -4.46 4.73 -6.13
N PRO A 136 -4.72 3.53 -6.66
CA PRO A 136 -5.25 3.37 -8.03
C PRO A 136 -6.72 3.80 -8.20
N ILE A 137 -7.41 4.13 -7.10
CA ILE A 137 -8.80 4.60 -7.13
C ILE A 137 -8.83 6.13 -7.17
N GLY A 138 -8.04 6.77 -6.30
CA GLY A 138 -7.85 8.22 -6.29
C GLY A 138 -7.04 8.74 -7.47
N ASP A 139 -6.10 7.94 -7.96
CA ASP A 139 -5.28 8.20 -9.14
C ASP A 139 -5.26 6.97 -10.06
N PRO A 140 -6.22 6.85 -10.99
CA PRO A 140 -6.25 5.74 -11.94
C PRO A 140 -5.02 5.65 -12.85
N ASP A 141 -4.30 6.76 -13.07
CA ASP A 141 -3.07 6.75 -13.88
C ASP A 141 -1.91 6.05 -13.16
N ALA A 142 -1.98 5.87 -11.85
CA ALA A 142 -1.01 5.09 -11.07
C ALA A 142 -0.87 3.63 -11.56
N TRP A 143 -1.88 3.09 -12.24
CA TRP A 143 -1.77 1.78 -12.90
C TRP A 143 -0.66 1.73 -13.96
N ARG A 144 -0.33 2.86 -14.60
CA ARG A 144 0.75 2.91 -15.61
C ARG A 144 2.11 2.67 -14.96
N ALA A 145 2.36 3.25 -13.79
CA ALA A 145 3.59 3.00 -13.04
C ALA A 145 3.62 1.57 -12.47
N ALA A 146 2.49 1.05 -11.99
CA ALA A 146 2.39 -0.35 -11.55
C ALA A 146 2.68 -1.34 -12.68
N ALA A 147 2.29 -1.02 -13.91
CA ALA A 147 2.51 -1.86 -15.08
C ALA A 147 3.99 -1.94 -15.51
N THR A 148 4.79 -0.91 -15.23
CA THR A 148 6.23 -0.90 -15.54
C THR A 148 7.11 -1.35 -14.36
N LEU A 149 6.56 -1.43 -13.15
CA LEU A 149 7.27 -1.91 -11.97
C LEU A 149 7.70 -3.38 -12.16
N PRO A 150 8.99 -3.73 -11.95
CA PRO A 150 9.47 -5.10 -12.06
C PRO A 150 8.68 -6.09 -11.18
N GLY A 151 8.43 -7.28 -11.69
CA GLY A 151 7.54 -8.28 -11.05
C GLY A 151 8.11 -8.91 -9.78
N ASP A 152 9.41 -8.79 -9.54
CA ASP A 152 10.06 -9.21 -8.30
C ASP A 152 9.80 -8.25 -7.12
N ARG A 153 9.36 -7.01 -7.40
CA ARG A 153 8.99 -6.02 -6.38
C ARG A 153 7.60 -6.26 -5.78
N GLY A 154 7.35 -5.76 -4.59
CA GLY A 154 6.03 -5.70 -3.97
C GLY A 154 5.18 -4.56 -4.53
N LEU A 155 3.87 -4.75 -4.62
CA LEU A 155 2.92 -3.70 -4.98
C LEU A 155 1.78 -3.68 -3.96
N VAL A 156 1.55 -2.53 -3.32
CA VAL A 156 0.50 -2.32 -2.33
C VAL A 156 -0.51 -1.32 -2.87
N LEU A 157 -1.80 -1.68 -2.83
CA LEU A 157 -2.88 -0.83 -3.34
C LEU A 157 -3.64 -0.16 -2.19
N GLY A 158 -3.84 1.15 -2.24
CA GLY A 158 -4.83 1.86 -1.44
C GLY A 158 -6.23 1.61 -2.01
N LEU A 159 -7.08 0.91 -1.27
CA LEU A 159 -8.37 0.42 -1.79
C LEU A 159 -9.58 0.93 -1.02
N VAL A 160 -9.52 0.91 0.31
CA VAL A 160 -10.69 1.21 1.15
C VAL A 160 -10.62 2.65 1.64
N PRO A 161 -11.68 3.47 1.50
CA PRO A 161 -11.67 4.83 2.04
C PRO A 161 -11.31 4.84 3.54
N PRO A 162 -10.44 5.76 3.98
CA PRO A 162 -10.11 5.88 5.39
C PRO A 162 -11.33 6.39 6.18
N PRO A 163 -11.34 6.22 7.52
CA PRO A 163 -12.44 6.67 8.36
C PRO A 163 -12.65 8.18 8.19
N GLY A 164 -13.91 8.60 8.12
CA GLY A 164 -14.29 10.00 7.89
C GLY A 164 -14.23 10.45 6.43
N SER A 165 -13.79 9.60 5.48
CA SER A 165 -13.84 9.93 4.06
C SER A 165 -15.28 10.07 3.56
N ALA A 166 -15.53 11.11 2.76
CA ALA A 166 -16.78 11.27 2.02
C ALA A 166 -16.88 10.33 0.80
N ALA A 167 -15.78 9.70 0.40
CA ALA A 167 -15.77 8.76 -0.71
C ALA A 167 -16.45 7.45 -0.31
N ALA A 168 -17.37 6.98 -1.13
CA ALA A 168 -17.95 5.65 -0.98
C ALA A 168 -16.87 4.58 -1.26
N ALA A 169 -16.98 3.44 -0.59
CA ALA A 169 -16.16 2.28 -0.92
C ALA A 169 -16.59 1.70 -2.28
N GLU A 170 -15.62 1.32 -3.09
CA GLU A 170 -15.88 0.58 -4.33
C GLU A 170 -16.48 -0.80 -4.02
N PRO A 171 -17.28 -1.38 -4.94
CA PRO A 171 -17.77 -2.75 -4.80
C PRO A 171 -16.61 -3.74 -4.63
N ARG A 172 -16.80 -4.77 -3.78
CA ARG A 172 -15.78 -5.80 -3.51
C ARG A 172 -15.27 -6.49 -4.78
N GLU A 173 -16.11 -6.64 -5.80
CA GLU A 173 -15.75 -7.20 -7.09
C GLU A 173 -14.70 -6.36 -7.82
N VAL A 174 -14.82 -5.02 -7.75
CA VAL A 174 -13.85 -4.06 -8.31
C VAL A 174 -12.53 -4.14 -7.53
N LEU A 175 -12.60 -4.20 -6.21
CA LEU A 175 -11.42 -4.29 -5.35
C LEU A 175 -10.65 -5.59 -5.57
N LEU A 176 -11.36 -6.73 -5.63
CA LEU A 176 -10.76 -8.04 -5.94
C LEU A 176 -10.20 -8.10 -7.35
N TRP A 177 -10.87 -7.47 -8.33
CA TRP A 177 -10.32 -7.33 -9.67
C TRP A 177 -9.00 -6.57 -9.66
N GLY A 178 -8.93 -5.42 -8.97
CA GLY A 178 -7.71 -4.62 -8.84
C GLY A 178 -6.55 -5.42 -8.24
N LEU A 179 -6.80 -6.18 -7.18
CA LEU A 179 -5.81 -7.07 -6.56
C LEU A 179 -5.31 -8.16 -7.50
N ARG A 180 -6.20 -8.80 -8.26
CA ARG A 180 -5.85 -9.82 -9.24
C ARG A 180 -5.10 -9.23 -10.43
N TYR A 181 -5.48 -8.02 -10.85
CA TYR A 181 -4.79 -7.29 -11.90
C TYR A 181 -3.36 -6.94 -11.46
N ALA A 182 -3.18 -6.35 -10.28
CA ALA A 182 -1.86 -6.11 -9.70
C ALA A 182 -0.97 -7.36 -9.62
N ALA A 183 -1.58 -8.51 -9.30
CA ALA A 183 -0.88 -9.79 -9.26
C ALA A 183 -0.48 -10.32 -10.66
N SER A 184 -1.21 -9.98 -11.72
CA SER A 184 -0.90 -10.42 -13.08
C SER A 184 0.16 -9.55 -13.77
N LEU A 185 0.35 -8.31 -13.33
CA LEU A 185 1.35 -7.40 -13.86
C LEU A 185 2.77 -7.97 -13.71
N SER A 186 3.54 -7.97 -14.80
CA SER A 186 4.95 -8.38 -14.82
C SER A 186 5.25 -9.77 -14.24
N GLY A 187 4.26 -10.67 -14.18
CA GLY A 187 4.43 -12.00 -13.58
C GLY A 187 4.58 -12.00 -12.05
N ARG A 188 4.16 -10.92 -11.37
CA ARG A 188 4.40 -10.65 -9.94
C ARG A 188 3.82 -11.69 -8.98
N GLY A 189 2.61 -12.17 -9.27
CA GLY A 189 1.87 -13.11 -8.44
C GLY A 189 1.30 -12.48 -7.15
N GLY A 190 0.26 -13.11 -6.60
CA GLY A 190 -0.46 -12.59 -5.43
C GLY A 190 0.31 -12.61 -4.11
N ALA A 191 1.45 -13.32 -4.04
CA ALA A 191 2.32 -13.31 -2.86
C ALA A 191 3.00 -11.95 -2.65
N ARG A 192 3.22 -11.19 -3.73
CA ARG A 192 3.88 -9.88 -3.72
C ARG A 192 2.92 -8.70 -3.80
N VAL A 193 1.61 -8.95 -3.66
CA VAL A 193 0.60 -7.90 -3.62
C VAL A 193 0.10 -7.72 -2.19
N GLY A 194 -0.03 -6.48 -1.76
CA GLY A 194 -0.69 -6.09 -0.52
C GLY A 194 -1.76 -5.04 -0.78
N PHE A 195 -2.54 -4.71 0.24
CA PHE A 195 -3.46 -3.58 0.17
C PHE A 195 -3.71 -2.95 1.53
N THR A 196 -4.21 -1.73 1.49
CA THR A 196 -4.39 -0.87 2.65
C THR A 196 -5.59 0.04 2.41
N GLU A 197 -5.96 0.85 3.39
CA GLU A 197 -6.81 2.00 3.18
C GLU A 197 -6.23 2.94 2.12
N ARG A 198 -7.07 3.79 1.54
CA ARG A 198 -6.63 4.87 0.66
C ARG A 198 -5.93 5.92 1.54
N PRO A 199 -4.65 6.22 1.30
CA PRO A 199 -3.94 7.21 2.11
C PRO A 199 -4.60 8.58 1.98
N ARG A 200 -4.62 9.37 3.05
CA ARG A 200 -5.21 10.71 3.01
C ARG A 200 -4.23 11.65 2.32
N PRO A 201 -4.61 12.45 1.31
CA PRO A 201 -3.68 13.41 0.70
C PRO A 201 -3.10 14.34 1.76
N ARG A 202 -1.81 14.70 1.65
CA ARG A 202 -1.16 15.60 2.62
C ARG A 202 -1.83 16.97 2.75
N SER A 203 -2.52 17.43 1.72
CA SER A 203 -3.32 18.67 1.76
C SER A 203 -4.53 18.59 2.71
N ALA A 204 -4.93 17.37 3.11
CA ALA A 204 -6.00 17.11 4.07
C ALA A 204 -5.48 16.95 5.52
N ASP A 205 -4.17 17.03 5.75
CA ASP A 205 -3.55 17.03 7.09
C ASP A 205 -3.90 18.34 7.81
N GLY A 206 -5.12 18.42 8.33
CA GLY A 206 -5.69 19.59 8.99
C GLY A 206 -7.08 19.34 9.57
N GLU A 207 -7.81 18.35 9.04
CA GLU A 207 -9.05 17.87 9.64
C GLU A 207 -8.76 16.78 10.68
N GLY A 208 -8.08 17.18 11.75
CA GLY A 208 -7.91 16.38 12.97
C GLY A 208 -9.23 16.23 13.72
N GLY A 209 -10.22 15.60 13.09
CA GLY A 209 -11.47 15.22 13.72
C GLY A 209 -11.26 14.11 14.74
N ALA A 210 -12.16 14.05 15.73
CA ALA A 210 -12.21 12.90 16.63
C ALA A 210 -12.37 11.62 15.80
N VAL A 211 -11.56 10.60 16.10
CA VAL A 211 -11.66 9.29 15.44
C VAL A 211 -13.04 8.70 15.73
N GLU A 212 -13.89 8.60 14.70
CA GLU A 212 -15.19 7.97 14.82
C GLU A 212 -15.02 6.44 14.80
N ALA A 213 -15.22 5.80 15.95
CA ALA A 213 -15.03 4.36 16.10
C ALA A 213 -15.86 3.53 15.12
N ALA A 214 -17.10 3.96 14.84
CA ALA A 214 -17.97 3.25 13.90
C ALA A 214 -17.47 3.37 12.44
N ALA A 215 -16.97 4.53 12.02
CA ALA A 215 -16.35 4.69 10.71
C ALA A 215 -15.06 3.85 10.59
N SER A 216 -14.27 3.81 11.66
CA SER A 216 -13.04 3.04 11.73
C SER A 216 -13.29 1.54 11.60
N GLU A 217 -14.28 1.02 12.34
CA GLU A 217 -14.66 -0.39 12.26
C GLU A 217 -15.21 -0.75 10.89
N ARG A 218 -16.00 0.13 10.23
CA ARG A 218 -16.48 -0.13 8.86
C ARG A 218 -15.32 -0.29 7.87
N SER A 219 -14.35 0.62 7.87
CA SER A 219 -13.20 0.55 6.96
C SER A 219 -12.32 -0.69 7.25
N VAL A 220 -12.09 -1.03 8.53
CA VAL A 220 -11.32 -2.23 8.90
C VAL A 220 -12.06 -3.52 8.53
N ALA A 221 -13.38 -3.56 8.73
CA ALA A 221 -14.21 -4.71 8.35
C ALA A 221 -14.17 -4.94 6.83
N LEU A 222 -14.19 -3.89 6.01
CA LEU A 222 -14.05 -3.99 4.56
C LEU A 222 -12.67 -4.55 4.17
N LEU A 223 -11.59 -4.03 4.77
CA LEU A 223 -10.23 -4.58 4.54
C LEU A 223 -10.14 -6.06 4.91
N ALA A 224 -10.70 -6.45 6.05
CA ALA A 224 -10.72 -7.83 6.50
C ALA A 224 -11.59 -8.74 5.60
N GLU A 225 -12.73 -8.25 5.11
CA GLU A 225 -13.58 -8.97 4.16
C GLU A 225 -12.83 -9.22 2.85
N ILE A 226 -12.19 -8.19 2.29
CA ILE A 226 -11.38 -8.32 1.07
C ILE A 226 -10.25 -9.32 1.30
N LEU A 227 -9.56 -9.24 2.44
CA LEU A 227 -8.47 -10.18 2.77
C LEU A 227 -8.98 -11.63 2.77
N ARG A 228 -10.11 -11.89 3.43
CA ARG A 228 -10.75 -13.22 3.44
C ARG A 228 -11.09 -13.68 2.01
N LEU A 229 -11.70 -12.81 1.20
CA LEU A 229 -12.09 -13.13 -0.17
C LEU A 229 -10.89 -13.40 -1.08
N THR A 230 -9.73 -12.80 -0.83
CA THR A 230 -8.51 -13.07 -1.63
C THR A 230 -7.98 -14.49 -1.44
N GLY A 231 -8.26 -15.12 -0.29
CA GLY A 231 -7.93 -16.52 0.00
C GLY A 231 -9.09 -17.50 -0.23
N ALA A 232 -10.27 -17.00 -0.60
CA ALA A 232 -11.45 -17.84 -0.79
C ALA A 232 -11.35 -18.72 -2.04
N ASN A 233 -11.93 -19.93 -1.97
CA ASN A 233 -12.02 -20.81 -3.12
C ASN A 233 -13.09 -20.32 -4.11
N GLU A 234 -13.11 -20.89 -5.32
CA GLU A 234 -14.03 -20.45 -6.37
C GLU A 234 -15.51 -20.62 -6.00
N ALA A 235 -15.88 -21.67 -5.27
CA ALA A 235 -17.26 -21.91 -4.86
C ALA A 235 -17.74 -20.77 -3.94
N THR A 236 -16.97 -20.44 -2.91
CA THR A 236 -17.24 -19.32 -2.02
C THR A 236 -17.35 -18.01 -2.80
N LEU A 237 -16.44 -17.76 -3.75
CA LEU A 237 -16.49 -16.55 -4.56
C LEU A 237 -17.76 -16.48 -5.43
N ARG A 238 -18.21 -17.60 -6.01
CA ARG A 238 -19.42 -17.64 -6.84
C ARG A 238 -20.71 -17.43 -6.03
N ASP A 239 -20.71 -17.91 -4.79
CA ASP A 239 -21.86 -17.74 -3.88
C ASP A 239 -21.94 -16.31 -3.35
N GLU A 240 -20.80 -15.68 -3.08
CA GLU A 240 -20.75 -14.38 -2.43
C GLU A 240 -20.67 -13.19 -3.40
N LEU A 241 -20.04 -13.32 -4.56
CA LEU A 241 -19.86 -12.20 -5.49
C LEU A 241 -21.00 -12.11 -6.52
N ASP A 242 -21.16 -10.92 -7.12
CA ASP A 242 -22.09 -10.75 -8.24
C ASP A 242 -21.81 -11.78 -9.36
N PRO A 243 -22.78 -12.61 -9.77
CA PRO A 243 -22.60 -13.62 -10.82
C PRO A 243 -22.07 -13.05 -12.14
N ARG A 244 -22.33 -11.77 -12.44
CA ARG A 244 -21.85 -11.08 -13.64
C ARG A 244 -20.34 -10.86 -13.63
N SER A 245 -19.68 -10.97 -12.48
CA SER A 245 -18.22 -10.87 -12.34
C SER A 245 -17.48 -12.10 -12.83
N PHE A 246 -18.20 -13.20 -13.11
CA PHE A 246 -17.60 -14.43 -13.62
C PHE A 246 -17.80 -14.54 -15.14
N SER A 247 -16.69 -14.53 -15.88
CA SER A 247 -16.74 -14.72 -17.33
C SER A 247 -17.22 -16.14 -17.68
N PRO A 248 -18.31 -16.29 -18.47
CA PRO A 248 -18.74 -17.59 -18.99
C PRO A 248 -17.69 -18.26 -19.89
N ALA A 249 -16.78 -17.47 -20.48
CA ALA A 249 -15.72 -17.96 -21.36
C ALA A 249 -14.60 -18.67 -20.59
N ALA A 250 -14.32 -18.26 -19.36
CA ALA A 250 -13.28 -18.89 -18.52
C ALA A 250 -13.60 -20.38 -18.27
N GLY A 251 -14.85 -20.69 -17.88
CA GLY A 251 -15.28 -22.08 -17.67
C GLY A 251 -15.33 -22.93 -18.95
N ARG A 252 -15.41 -22.31 -20.14
CA ARG A 252 -15.30 -23.03 -21.42
C ARG A 252 -13.84 -23.35 -21.78
N LEU A 253 -12.90 -22.50 -21.40
CA LEU A 253 -11.47 -22.70 -21.63
C LEU A 253 -10.87 -23.78 -20.73
N GLU A 254 -11.29 -23.86 -19.47
CA GLU A 254 -10.87 -24.93 -18.56
C GLU A 254 -11.35 -26.31 -19.03
N LYS A 255 -12.62 -26.41 -19.47
CA LYS A 255 -13.16 -27.64 -20.07
C LYS A 255 -12.41 -28.09 -21.34
N ARG A 256 -11.76 -27.16 -22.06
CA ARG A 256 -10.92 -27.47 -23.23
C ARG A 256 -9.49 -27.87 -22.89
N ARG A 257 -8.99 -27.57 -21.70
CA ARG A 257 -7.64 -27.95 -21.24
C ARG A 257 -7.60 -29.30 -20.53
N GLY A 258 -8.74 -29.78 -20.04
CA GLY A 258 -8.88 -31.06 -19.34
C GLY A 258 -9.46 -32.21 -20.18
N GLY A 259 -9.58 -32.05 -21.51
CA GLY A 259 -9.98 -33.10 -22.45
C GLY A 259 -8.95 -33.24 -23.56
#